data_AF-A0A016WZ16-F1
#
_entry.id   AF-A0A016WZ16-F1
#
_cell.length_a   1.000
_cell.length_b   1.000
_cell.length_c   1.000
_cell.angle_alpha   90.00
_cell.angle_beta   90.00
_cell.angle_gamma   90.00
#
_symmetry.space_group_name_H-M   'P 1'
#
loop_
_entity.id
_entity.type
_entity.pdbx_description
1 polymer ?
#
loop_
_entity_poly.entity_id
_entity_poly.type
_entity_poly.pdbx_seq_one_letter_code
_entity_poly.pdbx_strand_id
1 'polypeptide(L)'
;MTRGGVWPLPHSISYDTFNHTINPGQFHFTSKIGACDVIDEAIARYQKIAFPLYNPASYSDLPPTLTTLSISVTKGCDTTYPQLEMDESCKLLPCIILCWEKGEIRFHHMY
;
A
#
# COMPACT_ATOMS: atom_id res chain seq x y z
N MET A 1 -14.54 16.22 -10.24
CA MET A 1 -13.41 15.34 -9.86
C MET A 1 -14.00 14.24 -8.99
N THR A 2 -13.87 12.97 -9.38
CA THR A 2 -14.34 11.83 -8.60
C THR A 2 -13.19 11.33 -7.72
N ARG A 3 -13.40 11.23 -6.40
CA ARG A 3 -12.46 10.56 -5.51
C ARG A 3 -12.63 9.05 -5.71
N GLY A 4 -11.54 8.36 -6.05
CA GLY A 4 -11.54 6.89 -6.09
C GLY A 4 -11.83 6.30 -4.71
N GLY A 5 -12.31 5.06 -4.66
CA GLY A 5 -12.61 4.33 -3.44
C GLY A 5 -12.08 2.90 -3.49
N VAL A 6 -12.07 2.22 -2.35
CA VAL A 6 -11.61 0.83 -2.25
C VAL A 6 -12.55 -0.09 -3.03
N TRP A 7 -11.99 -0.96 -3.88
CA TRP A 7 -12.72 -1.98 -4.61
C TRP A 7 -11.91 -3.27 -4.73
N PRO A 8 -12.49 -4.46 -4.46
CA PRO A 8 -13.81 -4.68 -3.87
C PRO A 8 -13.90 -4.10 -2.45
N LEU A 9 -15.11 -3.90 -1.95
CA LEU A 9 -15.29 -3.42 -0.59
C LEU A 9 -14.77 -4.48 0.39
N PRO A 10 -13.87 -4.12 1.33
CA PRO A 10 -13.41 -5.06 2.34
C PRO A 10 -14.56 -5.56 3.21
N HIS A 11 -14.44 -6.77 3.74
CA HIS A 11 -15.45 -7.32 4.66
C HIS A 11 -15.65 -6.39 5.88
N SER A 12 -14.58 -5.78 6.39
CA SER A 12 -14.64 -4.79 7.46
C SER A 12 -13.66 -3.66 7.17
N ILE A 13 -14.10 -2.42 7.39
CA ILE A 13 -13.29 -1.22 7.22
C ILE A 13 -13.58 -0.24 8.35
N SER A 14 -12.52 0.27 8.96
CA SER A 14 -12.58 1.33 9.96
C SER A 14 -11.53 2.36 9.59
N TYR A 15 -11.98 3.59 9.40
CA TYR A 15 -11.09 4.72 9.13
C TYR A 15 -10.67 5.36 10.45
N ASP A 16 -9.43 5.81 10.49
CA ASP A 16 -8.96 6.71 11.54
C ASP A 16 -9.10 8.16 11.07
N THR A 17 -9.06 9.09 12.02
CA THR A 17 -9.06 10.54 11.82
C THR A 17 -7.69 11.10 11.46
N PHE A 18 -6.62 10.31 11.63
CA PHE A 18 -5.25 10.74 11.34
C PHE A 18 -4.87 10.53 9.87
N ASN A 19 -4.51 11.63 9.21
CA ASN A 19 -3.89 11.58 7.90
C ASN A 19 -2.39 11.38 8.03
N HIS A 20 -1.85 10.44 7.26
CA HIS A 20 -0.41 10.25 7.12
C HIS A 20 0.09 10.91 5.84
N THR A 21 1.27 11.50 5.84
CA THR A 21 1.96 11.89 4.61
C THR A 21 2.94 10.78 4.21
N ILE A 22 2.98 10.47 2.91
CA ILE A 22 3.95 9.55 2.32
C ILE A 22 4.78 10.28 1.28
N ASN A 23 6.07 9.98 1.24
CA ASN A 23 7.01 10.51 0.25
C ASN A 23 7.41 9.37 -0.69
N PRO A 24 7.13 9.43 -2.01
CA PRO A 24 7.44 8.36 -2.95
C PRO A 24 8.91 7.93 -2.99
N GLY A 25 9.84 8.87 -2.74
CA GLY A 25 11.28 8.61 -2.74
C GLY A 25 11.80 7.97 -1.46
N GLN A 26 11.04 8.06 -0.37
CA GLN A 26 11.41 7.50 0.95
C GLN A 26 10.49 6.35 1.37
N PHE A 27 9.31 6.24 0.77
CA PHE A 27 8.32 5.24 1.11
C PHE A 27 8.67 3.90 0.46
N HIS A 28 8.78 2.85 1.27
CA HIS A 28 9.11 1.51 0.80
C HIS A 28 8.21 0.44 1.42
N PHE A 29 7.84 -0.54 0.62
CA PHE A 29 7.31 -1.79 1.15
C PHE A 29 8.47 -2.67 1.64
N THR A 30 8.28 -3.33 2.77
CA THR A 30 9.26 -4.26 3.36
C THR A 30 8.60 -5.58 3.64
N SER A 31 9.32 -6.68 3.42
CA SER A 31 8.86 -8.02 3.78
C SER A 31 9.51 -8.45 5.10
N LYS A 32 8.69 -8.96 6.03
CA LYS A 32 9.17 -9.71 7.21
C LYS A 32 9.26 -11.22 6.95
N ILE A 33 8.86 -11.63 5.76
CA ILE A 33 8.99 -13.00 5.28
C ILE A 33 10.41 -13.11 4.73
N GLY A 34 11.05 -14.28 4.88
CA GLY A 34 12.32 -14.56 4.22
C GLY A 34 12.21 -14.46 2.68
N ALA A 35 13.22 -14.96 1.97
CA ALA A 35 13.22 -14.94 0.50
C ALA A 35 11.91 -15.49 -0.10
N CYS A 36 11.19 -14.66 -0.84
CA CYS A 36 9.90 -14.97 -1.45
C CYS A 36 9.70 -14.13 -2.70
N ASP A 37 10.01 -14.72 -3.85
CA ASP A 37 9.95 -14.09 -5.16
C ASP A 37 8.57 -13.46 -5.47
N VAL A 38 7.48 -14.16 -5.12
CA VAL A 38 6.11 -13.66 -5.32
C VAL A 38 5.87 -12.35 -4.58
N ILE A 39 6.37 -12.23 -3.35
CA ILE A 39 6.22 -11.02 -2.53
C ILE A 39 7.15 -9.93 -3.02
N ASP A 40 8.39 -10.27 -3.39
CA ASP A 40 9.38 -9.31 -3.89
C ASP A 40 8.91 -8.67 -5.21
N GLU A 41 8.40 -9.47 -6.14
CA GLU A 41 7.82 -9.01 -7.41
C GLU A 41 6.52 -8.20 -7.20
N ALA A 42 5.70 -8.58 -6.20
CA ALA A 42 4.53 -7.80 -5.82
C ALA A 42 4.93 -6.43 -5.26
N ILE A 43 5.93 -6.36 -4.39
CA ILE A 43 6.47 -5.11 -3.85
C ILE A 43 6.95 -4.20 -4.98
N ALA A 44 7.76 -4.72 -5.91
CA ALA A 44 8.26 -3.94 -7.04
C ALA A 44 7.11 -3.39 -7.90
N ARG A 45 6.10 -4.22 -8.19
CA ARG A 45 4.92 -3.81 -8.95
C ARG A 45 4.10 -2.74 -8.22
N TYR A 46 3.81 -2.93 -6.93
CA TYR A 46 2.98 -2.00 -6.16
C TYR A 46 3.67 -0.66 -5.90
N GLN A 47 5.01 -0.64 -5.76
CA GLN A 47 5.76 0.61 -5.69
C GLN A 47 5.53 1.45 -6.96
N LYS A 48 5.55 0.81 -8.14
CA LYS A 48 5.31 1.51 -9.42
C LYS A 48 3.85 1.96 -9.58
N ILE A 49 2.89 1.13 -9.16
CA ILE A 49 1.45 1.46 -9.25
C ILE A 49 1.04 2.55 -8.26
N ALA A 50 1.65 2.59 -7.08
CA ALA A 50 1.38 3.62 -6.08
C ALA A 50 1.86 5.00 -6.54
N PHE A 51 2.95 5.06 -7.31
CA PHE A 51 3.61 6.31 -7.69
C PHE A 51 3.89 6.45 -9.20
N PRO A 52 2.90 6.29 -10.10
CA PRO A 52 3.12 6.20 -11.55
C PRO A 52 3.70 7.46 -12.20
N LEU A 53 3.50 8.65 -11.61
CA LEU A 53 4.02 9.92 -12.11
C LEU A 53 5.11 10.53 -11.22
N TYR A 54 5.70 9.74 -10.32
CA TYR A 54 6.77 10.26 -9.47
C TYR A 54 7.99 10.64 -10.29
N ASN A 55 8.44 11.89 -10.13
CA ASN A 55 9.67 12.41 -10.70
C ASN A 55 10.48 13.08 -9.59
N PRO A 56 11.68 12.55 -9.24
CA PRO A 56 12.48 13.10 -8.16
C PRO A 56 12.95 14.55 -8.40
N ALA A 57 13.06 14.98 -9.66
CA ALA A 57 13.52 16.32 -10.00
C ALA A 57 12.48 17.42 -9.72
N SER A 58 11.20 17.06 -9.67
CA SER A 58 10.09 18.00 -9.50
C SER A 58 9.31 17.79 -8.19
N TYR A 59 9.69 16.80 -7.40
CA TYR A 59 8.95 16.42 -6.20
C TYR A 59 9.40 17.24 -4.99
N SER A 60 8.45 17.92 -4.35
CA SER A 60 8.69 18.72 -3.15
C SER A 60 7.43 18.71 -2.27
N ASP A 61 7.47 17.91 -1.21
CA ASP A 61 6.38 17.77 -0.24
C ASP A 61 6.91 17.93 1.19
N LEU A 62 5.98 18.01 2.14
CA LEU A 62 6.24 17.97 3.57
C LEU A 62 6.93 16.64 3.98
N PRO A 63 7.66 16.63 5.12
CA PRO A 63 8.26 15.40 5.65
C PRO A 63 7.22 14.28 5.79
N PRO A 64 7.54 13.03 5.39
CA PRO A 64 6.60 11.93 5.50
C PRO A 64 6.43 11.52 6.97
N THR A 65 5.20 11.31 7.40
CA THR A 65 4.89 10.66 8.68
C THR A 65 4.91 9.14 8.58
N LEU A 66 4.81 8.60 7.35
CA LEU A 66 4.84 7.18 7.08
C LEU A 66 5.83 6.88 5.97
N THR A 67 6.84 6.07 6.29
CA THR A 67 7.93 5.70 5.37
C THR A 67 7.93 4.23 5.00
N THR A 68 7.24 3.38 5.76
CA THR A 68 7.31 1.93 5.53
C THR A 68 5.97 1.26 5.71
N LEU A 69 5.62 0.38 4.77
CA LEU A 69 4.58 -0.64 4.96
C LEU A 69 5.24 -2.02 5.06
N SER A 70 5.09 -2.66 6.21
CA SER A 70 5.66 -4.01 6.43
C SER A 70 4.62 -5.09 6.15
N ILE A 71 5.02 -6.05 5.33
CA ILE A 71 4.22 -7.22 4.92
C ILE A 71 4.68 -8.41 5.76
N SER A 72 3.71 -9.15 6.31
CA SER A 72 3.95 -10.39 7.05
C SER A 72 2.90 -11.42 6.67
N VAL A 73 3.35 -12.63 6.33
CA VAL A 73 2.49 -13.79 6.06
C VAL A 73 2.81 -14.86 7.09
N THR A 74 1.80 -15.29 7.84
CA THR A 74 1.98 -16.18 9.01
C THR A 74 2.61 -17.52 8.65
N LYS A 75 2.27 -18.09 7.49
CA LYS A 75 2.83 -19.36 7.02
C LYS A 75 4.13 -19.22 6.21
N GLY A 76 4.59 -17.99 6.00
CA GLY A 76 5.72 -17.70 5.13
C GLY A 76 5.37 -17.86 3.64
N CYS A 77 6.40 -18.18 2.85
CA CYS A 77 6.29 -18.39 1.41
C CYS A 77 6.52 -19.88 1.12
N ASP A 78 5.56 -20.52 0.48
CA ASP A 78 5.70 -21.88 -0.01
C ASP A 78 5.73 -21.89 -1.55
N THR A 79 6.12 -23.03 -2.13
CA THR A 79 6.22 -23.20 -3.58
C THR A 79 4.95 -23.83 -4.18
N THR A 80 3.86 -23.91 -3.41
CA THR A 80 2.64 -24.56 -3.84
C THR A 80 1.73 -23.58 -4.57
N TYR A 81 0.99 -24.09 -5.54
CA TYR A 81 0.00 -23.28 -6.24
C TYR A 81 -1.22 -23.02 -5.35
N PRO A 82 -1.88 -21.85 -5.50
CA PRO A 82 -3.10 -21.55 -4.79
C PRO A 82 -4.17 -22.63 -4.94
N GLN A 83 -4.73 -23.08 -3.82
CA GLN A 83 -5.84 -24.04 -3.76
C GLN A 83 -7.11 -23.35 -3.27
N LEU A 84 -8.28 -23.92 -3.56
CA LEU A 84 -9.58 -23.35 -3.18
C LEU A 84 -9.69 -23.04 -1.66
N GLU A 85 -9.08 -23.88 -0.83
CA GLU A 85 -9.12 -23.79 0.63
C GLU A 85 -8.02 -22.88 1.21
N MET A 86 -7.27 -22.16 0.36
CA MET A 86 -6.25 -21.25 0.85
C MET A 86 -6.85 -20.00 1.50
N ASP A 87 -6.18 -19.56 2.56
CA ASP A 87 -6.57 -18.39 3.33
C ASP A 87 -6.01 -17.12 2.67
N GLU A 88 -6.88 -16.38 1.99
CA GLU A 88 -6.58 -15.05 1.42
C GLU A 88 -6.96 -13.91 2.38
N SER A 89 -7.29 -14.21 3.64
CA SER A 89 -7.62 -13.16 4.61
C SER A 89 -6.41 -12.28 4.92
N CYS A 90 -6.66 -10.97 4.99
CA CYS A 90 -5.63 -9.99 5.24
C CYS A 90 -6.14 -8.91 6.21
N LYS A 91 -5.24 -8.38 7.03
CA LYS A 91 -5.50 -7.25 7.93
C LYS A 91 -4.52 -6.14 7.60
N LEU A 92 -5.05 -4.97 7.24
CA LEU A 92 -4.26 -3.78 6.96
C LEU A 92 -4.33 -2.81 8.14
N LEU A 93 -3.18 -2.45 8.70
CA LEU A 93 -3.06 -1.52 9.82
C LEU A 93 -1.87 -0.56 9.58
N PRO A 94 -2.06 0.77 9.57
CA PRO A 94 -3.34 1.50 9.52
C PRO A 94 -4.04 1.36 8.14
N CYS A 95 -5.35 1.63 8.06
CA CYS A 95 -6.08 1.63 6.80
C CYS A 95 -5.71 2.88 5.98
N ILE A 96 -5.07 2.69 4.83
CA ILE A 96 -4.53 3.76 3.99
C ILE A 96 -5.27 3.75 2.65
N ILE A 97 -6.12 4.74 2.38
CA ILE A 97 -6.66 4.97 1.03
C ILE A 97 -5.71 5.89 0.28
N LEU A 98 -5.04 5.36 -0.74
CA LEU A 98 -4.25 6.18 -1.66
C LEU A 98 -5.21 6.94 -2.59
N CYS A 99 -5.46 8.22 -2.33
CA CYS A 99 -6.14 9.09 -3.30
C CYS A 99 -5.10 9.89 -4.08
N TRP A 100 -5.14 9.76 -5.41
CA TRP A 100 -4.28 10.49 -6.34
C TRP A 100 -4.95 11.81 -6.75
N GLU A 101 -4.37 12.95 -6.36
CA GLU A 101 -4.81 14.28 -6.83
C GLU A 101 -3.62 15.07 -7.39
N LYS A 102 -3.67 15.39 -8.69
CA LYS A 102 -2.73 16.32 -9.36
C LYS A 102 -1.22 16.05 -9.14
N GLY A 103 -0.82 14.79 -8.99
CA GLY A 103 0.59 14.44 -8.77
C GLY A 103 1.03 14.43 -7.31
N GLU A 104 0.10 14.65 -6.38
CA GLU A 104 0.24 14.42 -4.94
C GLU A 104 -0.68 13.26 -4.53
N ILE A 105 -0.23 12.44 -3.57
CA ILE A 105 -1.12 11.51 -2.88
C ILE A 105 -1.68 12.24 -1.67
N ARG A 106 -2.96 12.60 -1.71
CA ARG A 106 -3.66 13.34 -0.65
C ARG A 106 -4.69 12.45 0.01
N PHE A 107 -4.51 12.14 1.30
CA PHE A 107 -5.50 11.38 2.07
C PHE A 107 -6.69 12.27 2.41
N HIS A 108 -7.86 11.92 1.87
CA HIS A 108 -9.08 12.69 2.05
C HIS A 108 -10.17 11.88 2.75
N HIS A 109 -10.80 12.53 3.72
CA HIS A 109 -12.07 12.14 4.34
C HIS A 109 -13.15 11.89 3.26
N MET A 110 -13.85 10.75 3.35
CA MET A 110 -15.22 10.60 2.83
C MET A 110 -16.16 10.93 3.98
N TYR A 111 -16.92 12.02 3.84
CA TYR A 111 -18.14 12.24 4.61
C TYR A 111 -19.28 11.47 3.96
#